data_AF-A0A529NH07-F1
#
_entry.id   AF-A0A529NH07-F1
#
_cell.length_a   1.000
_cell.length_b   1.000
_cell.length_c   1.000
_cell.angle_alpha   90.00
_cell.angle_beta   90.00
_cell.angle_gamma   90.00
#
_symmetry.space_group_name_H-M   'P 1'
#
loop_
_entity.id
_entity.type
_entity.pdbx_description
1 polymer ?
#
loop_
_entity_poly.entity_id
_entity_poly.type
_entity_poly.pdbx_seq_one_letter_code
_entity_poly.pdbx_strand_id
1 'polypeptide(L)'
;LVFTAVLFCTVVGIPVGVIAARSDRAAAICRPILDTMQTIPSFVYLVPVVMLFGIGNVPGVIVTIVFALPPVIRLTTLGIQQVSEEVVEAMRAFGATNSQILFKAQLPLALPSIVAGINQTLMMSLSM
;
A
#
# COMPACT_ATOMS: atom_id res chain seq x y z
N LEU A 1 -9.67 13.99 9.13
CA LEU A 1 -9.09 14.00 7.78
C LEU A 1 -7.92 13.01 7.70
N VAL A 2 -6.84 13.25 8.43
CA VAL A 2 -5.65 12.39 8.44
C VAL A 2 -5.95 10.96 8.89
N PHE A 3 -6.60 10.78 10.04
CA PHE A 3 -6.92 9.44 10.55
C PHE A 3 -7.78 8.62 9.56
N THR A 4 -8.79 9.25 8.96
CA THR A 4 -9.64 8.63 7.95
C THR A 4 -8.86 8.25 6.70
N ALA A 5 -7.96 9.11 6.22
CA ALA A 5 -7.09 8.82 5.08
C ALA A 5 -6.14 7.65 5.37
N VAL A 6 -5.46 7.66 6.52
CA VAL A 6 -4.51 6.60 6.92
C VAL A 6 -5.22 5.27 7.11
N LEU A 7 -6.41 5.27 7.74
CA LEU A 7 -7.22 4.07 7.91
C LEU A 7 -7.59 3.48 6.54
N PHE A 8 -8.07 4.32 5.62
CA PHE A 8 -8.42 3.89 4.27
C PHE A 8 -7.20 3.36 3.51
N CYS A 9 -6.07 4.08 3.55
CA CYS A 9 -4.84 3.66 2.91
C CYS A 9 -4.32 2.33 3.47
N THR A 10 -4.47 2.08 4.76
CA THR A 10 -4.05 0.83 5.39
C THR A 10 -4.94 -0.33 4.96
N VAL A 11 -6.27 -0.14 5.04
CA VAL A 11 -7.27 -1.16 4.71
C VAL A 11 -7.23 -1.54 3.23
N VAL A 12 -6.96 -0.59 2.32
CA VAL A 12 -6.89 -0.84 0.88
C VAL A 12 -5.47 -1.18 0.43
N GLY A 13 -4.48 -0.44 0.93
CA GLY A 13 -3.10 -0.54 0.49
C GLY A 13 -2.41 -1.84 0.88
N ILE A 14 -2.71 -2.40 2.06
CA ILE A 14 -2.13 -3.69 2.47
C ILE A 14 -2.62 -4.82 1.55
N PRO A 15 -3.93 -5.04 1.33
CA PRO A 15 -4.39 -6.06 0.38
C PRO A 15 -3.85 -5.87 -1.04
N VAL A 16 -3.81 -4.63 -1.55
CA VAL A 16 -3.25 -4.35 -2.88
C VAL A 16 -1.75 -4.69 -2.92
N GLY A 17 -1.00 -4.35 -1.87
CA GLY A 17 0.42 -4.70 -1.73
C GLY A 17 0.64 -6.22 -1.67
N VAL A 18 -0.22 -6.96 -0.98
CA VAL A 18 -0.18 -8.44 -0.94
C VAL A 18 -0.43 -9.04 -2.32
N ILE A 19 -1.41 -8.52 -3.07
CA ILE A 19 -1.71 -8.98 -4.44
C ILE A 19 -0.52 -8.68 -5.36
N ALA A 20 0.03 -7.47 -5.29
CA ALA A 20 1.20 -7.07 -6.06
C ALA A 20 2.45 -7.91 -5.72
N ALA A 21 2.62 -8.31 -4.46
CA ALA A 21 3.74 -9.17 -4.05
C ALA A 21 3.68 -10.58 -4.67
N ARG A 22 2.47 -11.10 -4.90
CA ARG A 22 2.24 -12.48 -5.36
C ARG A 22 2.14 -12.64 -6.87
N SER A 23 2.07 -11.55 -7.63
CA SER A 23 1.93 -11.61 -9.08
C SER A 23 2.78 -10.55 -9.77
N ASP A 24 3.72 -11.00 -10.59
CA ASP A 24 4.57 -10.10 -11.39
C ASP A 24 3.76 -9.20 -12.32
N ARG A 25 2.63 -9.72 -12.85
CA ARG A 25 1.69 -8.92 -13.66
C ARG A 25 1.02 -7.83 -12.83
N ALA A 26 0.55 -8.16 -11.62
CA ALA A 26 -0.04 -7.17 -10.73
C ALA A 26 1.00 -6.11 -10.33
N ALA A 27 2.23 -6.52 -9.99
CA ALA A 27 3.32 -5.59 -9.71
C ALA A 27 3.65 -4.68 -10.90
N ALA A 28 3.73 -5.23 -12.12
CA ALA A 28 4.02 -4.48 -13.34
C ALA A 28 2.94 -3.44 -13.66
N ILE A 29 1.67 -3.72 -13.35
CA ILE A 29 0.55 -2.77 -13.52
C ILE A 29 0.51 -1.75 -12.38
N CYS A 30 0.73 -2.18 -11.13
CA CYS A 30 0.71 -1.30 -9.97
C CYS A 30 1.81 -0.25 -10.02
N ARG A 31 3.05 -0.62 -10.39
CA ARG A 31 4.20 0.30 -10.42
C ARG A 31 3.93 1.63 -11.13
N PRO A 32 3.53 1.68 -12.41
CA PRO A 32 3.28 2.95 -13.10
C PRO A 32 2.13 3.75 -12.48
N ILE A 33 1.11 3.09 -11.94
CA ILE A 33 0.00 3.76 -11.24
C ILE A 33 0.53 4.45 -9.98
N LEU A 34 1.26 3.72 -9.14
CA LEU A 34 1.82 4.24 -7.89
C LEU A 34 2.83 5.35 -8.14
N ASP A 35 3.64 5.23 -9.19
CA ASP A 35 4.60 6.26 -9.60
C ASP A 35 3.85 7.52 -10.07
N THR A 36 2.81 7.37 -10.89
CA THR A 36 1.95 8.49 -11.33
C THR A 36 1.31 9.22 -10.14
N MET A 37 0.82 8.46 -9.16
CA MET A 37 0.23 8.99 -7.94
C MET A 37 1.21 9.86 -7.13
N GLN A 38 2.50 9.52 -7.11
CA GLN A 38 3.52 10.28 -6.38
C GLN A 38 4.18 11.41 -7.21
N THR A 39 4.27 11.28 -8.53
CA THR A 39 4.98 12.26 -9.37
C THR A 39 4.14 13.48 -9.75
N ILE A 40 2.81 13.33 -9.80
CA ILE A 40 1.92 14.45 -10.11
C ILE A 40 1.72 15.30 -8.85
N PRO A 41 1.90 16.63 -8.93
CA PRO A 41 1.70 17.51 -7.78
C PRO A 41 0.27 17.43 -7.24
N SER A 42 0.11 17.44 -5.91
CA SER A 42 -1.18 17.30 -5.23
C SER A 42 -2.23 18.32 -5.68
N PHE A 43 -1.80 19.55 -6.01
CA PHE A 43 -2.67 20.62 -6.50
C PHE A 43 -3.35 20.26 -7.83
N VAL A 44 -2.69 19.48 -8.70
CA VAL A 44 -3.27 19.03 -9.97
C VAL A 44 -4.43 18.07 -9.72
N TYR A 45 -4.35 17.21 -8.70
CA TYR A 45 -5.46 16.34 -8.30
C TYR A 45 -6.60 17.12 -7.63
N LEU A 46 -6.29 18.20 -6.92
CA LEU A 46 -7.29 18.97 -6.18
C LEU A 46 -8.32 19.63 -7.09
N VAL A 47 -7.90 20.21 -8.23
CA VAL A 47 -8.78 20.93 -9.16
C VAL A 47 -9.99 20.09 -9.62
N PRO A 48 -9.82 18.91 -10.26
CA PRO A 48 -10.96 18.11 -10.70
C PRO A 48 -11.78 17.57 -9.53
N VAL A 49 -11.16 17.23 -8.39
CA VAL A 49 -11.88 16.70 -7.23
C VAL A 49 -12.78 17.78 -6.62
N VAL A 50 -12.30 19.02 -6.50
CA VAL A 50 -13.11 20.14 -6.02
C VAL A 50 -14.23 20.49 -7.01
N MET A 51 -14.00 20.39 -8.31
CA MET A 51 -15.06 20.58 -9.31
C MET A 51 -16.19 19.56 -9.17
N LEU A 52 -15.88 18.30 -8.82
CA LEU A 52 -16.87 17.23 -8.68
C LEU A 52 -17.57 17.22 -7.31
N PHE A 53 -16.84 17.52 -6.23
CA PHE A 53 -17.32 17.35 -4.85
C PHE A 53 -17.54 18.68 -4.11
N GLY A 54 -17.27 19.81 -4.75
CA GLY A 54 -17.29 21.13 -4.13
C GLY A 54 -16.10 21.37 -3.20
N ILE A 55 -16.08 22.52 -2.54
CA ILE A 55 -15.05 22.86 -1.55
C ILE A 55 -15.43 22.25 -0.20
N GLY A 56 -14.47 21.59 0.47
CA GLY A 56 -14.66 21.08 1.81
C GLY A 56 -13.66 20.02 2.21
N ASN A 57 -13.98 19.28 3.28
CA ASN A 57 -13.10 18.23 3.81
C ASN A 57 -12.99 17.01 2.89
N VAL A 58 -14.02 16.71 2.08
CA VAL A 58 -14.07 15.53 1.21
C VAL A 58 -12.98 15.55 0.13
N PRO A 59 -12.80 16.64 -0.67
CA PRO A 59 -11.67 16.75 -1.59
C PRO A 59 -10.32 16.58 -0.90
N GLY A 60 -10.14 17.17 0.28
CA GLY A 60 -8.91 17.03 1.06
C GLY A 60 -8.60 15.57 1.37
N VAL A 61 -9.57 14.82 1.90
CA VAL A 61 -9.39 13.38 2.18
C VAL A 61 -8.99 12.62 0.92
N ILE A 62 -9.66 12.86 -0.21
CA ILE A 62 -9.41 12.14 -1.47
C ILE A 62 -7.98 12.42 -1.97
N VAL A 63 -7.56 13.68 -2.02
CA VAL A 63 -6.21 14.05 -2.47
C VAL A 63 -5.15 13.47 -1.54
N THR A 64 -5.36 13.54 -0.22
CA THR A 64 -4.47 12.93 0.76
C THR A 64 -4.35 11.42 0.55
N ILE A 65 -5.45 10.71 0.30
CA ILE A 65 -5.43 9.27 0.02
C ILE A 65 -4.61 8.98 -1.24
N VAL A 66 -4.86 9.69 -2.34
CA VAL A 66 -4.12 9.49 -3.60
C VAL A 66 -2.62 9.65 -3.38
N PHE A 67 -2.21 10.67 -2.62
CA PHE A 67 -0.80 10.94 -2.37
C PHE A 67 -0.15 9.98 -1.36
N ALA A 68 -0.89 9.55 -0.33
CA ALA A 68 -0.35 8.78 0.79
C ALA A 68 -0.54 7.26 0.66
N LEU A 69 -1.33 6.77 -0.29
CA LEU A 69 -1.52 5.34 -0.55
C LEU A 69 -0.26 4.61 -1.09
N PRO A 70 0.57 5.20 -1.95
CA PRO A 70 1.67 4.47 -2.58
C PRO A 70 2.73 3.87 -1.65
N PRO A 71 3.21 4.54 -0.57
CA PRO A 71 4.19 3.98 0.34
C PRO A 71 3.76 2.67 1.01
N VAL A 72 2.52 2.60 1.52
CA VAL A 72 2.02 1.39 2.19
C VAL A 72 1.90 0.21 1.22
N ILE A 73 1.47 0.45 -0.03
CA ILE A 73 1.42 -0.60 -1.06
C ILE A 73 2.85 -1.09 -1.38
N ARG A 74 3.78 -0.17 -1.60
CA ARG A 74 5.15 -0.49 -2.02
C ARG A 74 5.92 -1.22 -0.94
N LEU A 75 5.85 -0.76 0.30
CA LEU A 75 6.55 -1.38 1.43
C LEU A 75 5.91 -2.71 1.86
N THR A 76 4.59 -2.87 1.71
CA THR A 76 3.94 -4.18 1.86
C THR A 76 4.41 -5.15 0.78
N THR A 77 4.46 -4.70 -0.48
CA THR A 77 4.92 -5.51 -1.62
C THR A 77 6.34 -6.00 -1.41
N LEU A 78 7.25 -5.07 -1.10
CA LEU A 78 8.66 -5.36 -0.86
C LEU A 78 8.85 -6.25 0.37
N GLY A 79 8.14 -5.97 1.46
CA GLY A 79 8.25 -6.73 2.70
C GLY A 79 7.91 -8.20 2.51
N ILE A 80 6.89 -8.51 1.70
CA ILE A 80 6.50 -9.89 1.39
C ILE A 80 7.49 -10.56 0.43
N GLN A 81 7.99 -9.82 -0.57
CA GLN A 81 8.98 -10.34 -1.53
C GLN A 81 10.37 -10.58 -0.92
N GLN A 82 10.72 -9.87 0.15
CA GLN A 82 11.99 -10.01 0.86
C GLN A 82 12.01 -11.15 1.89
N VAL A 83 10.89 -11.83 2.11
CA VAL A 83 10.83 -13.01 2.99
C VAL A 83 11.71 -14.10 2.40
N SER A 84 12.61 -14.67 3.22
CA SER A 84 13.56 -15.69 2.79
C SER A 84 12.85 -16.86 2.09
N GLU A 85 13.36 -17.24 0.92
CA GLU A 85 12.86 -18.35 0.14
C GLU A 85 13.00 -19.67 0.90
N GLU A 86 14.07 -19.84 1.70
CA GLU A 86 14.30 -21.03 2.55
C GLU A 86 13.15 -21.26 3.54
N VAL A 87 12.58 -20.19 4.10
CA VAL A 87 11.43 -20.28 5.02
C VAL A 87 10.18 -20.73 4.27
N VAL A 88 9.99 -20.24 3.04
CA VAL A 88 8.86 -20.60 2.18
C VAL A 88 8.98 -22.06 1.73
N GLU A 89 10.18 -22.50 1.33
CA GLU A 89 10.47 -23.89 0.95
C GLU A 89 10.30 -24.86 2.12
N ALA A 90 10.79 -24.50 3.31
CA ALA A 90 10.59 -25.29 4.52
C ALA A 90 9.09 -25.47 4.82
N MET A 91 8.31 -24.39 4.79
CA MET A 91 6.86 -24.45 5.00
C MET A 91 6.16 -25.32 3.94
N ARG A 92 6.58 -25.24 2.67
CA ARG A 92 6.07 -26.12 1.60
C ARG A 92 6.42 -27.59 1.84
N ALA A 93 7.64 -27.89 2.32
CA ALA A 93 8.07 -29.25 2.64
C ALA A 93 7.23 -29.86 3.79
N PHE A 94 6.76 -29.03 4.74
CA PHE A 94 5.80 -29.42 5.76
C PHE A 94 4.33 -29.45 5.30
N GLY A 95 4.07 -29.31 3.99
CA GLY A 95 2.72 -29.40 3.42
C GLY A 95 1.86 -28.15 3.58
N ALA A 96 2.46 -26.98 3.85
CA ALA A 96 1.70 -25.73 3.98
C ALA A 96 1.14 -25.26 2.62
N THR A 97 -0.14 -24.88 2.61
CA THR A 97 -0.77 -24.25 1.44
C THR A 97 -0.27 -22.82 1.24
N ASN A 98 -0.41 -22.27 0.03
CA ASN A 98 -0.03 -20.88 -0.26
C ASN A 98 -0.66 -19.85 0.69
N SER A 99 -1.90 -20.06 1.12
CA SER A 99 -2.56 -19.19 2.10
C SER A 99 -1.93 -19.33 3.48
N GLN A 100 -1.57 -20.55 3.90
CA GLN A 100 -0.87 -20.76 5.18
C GLN A 100 0.52 -20.14 5.17
N ILE A 101 1.27 -20.26 4.06
CA ILE A 101 2.57 -19.60 3.89
C ILE A 101 2.41 -18.08 4.01
N LEU A 102 1.40 -17.51 3.34
CA LEU A 102 1.13 -16.07 3.39
C LEU A 102 0.82 -15.60 4.82
N PHE A 103 -0.15 -16.22 5.48
CA PHE A 103 -0.62 -15.75 6.80
C PHE A 103 0.29 -16.15 7.96
N LYS A 104 1.04 -17.25 7.85
CA LYS A 104 1.87 -17.77 8.96
C LYS A 104 3.36 -17.48 8.81
N ALA A 105 3.86 -17.18 7.62
CA ALA A 105 5.26 -16.83 7.40
C ALA A 105 5.38 -15.42 6.80
N GLN A 106 4.82 -15.19 5.62
CA GLN A 106 5.11 -13.95 4.89
C GLN A 106 4.58 -12.69 5.59
N LEU A 107 3.32 -12.66 6.00
CA LEU A 107 2.73 -11.49 6.68
C LEU A 107 3.40 -11.17 8.03
N PRO A 108 3.64 -12.15 8.93
CA PRO A 108 4.38 -11.90 10.17
C PRO A 108 5.80 -11.38 9.94
N LEU A 109 6.53 -11.96 8.98
CA LEU A 109 7.92 -11.56 8.69
C LEU A 109 8.00 -10.22 7.95
N ALA A 110 6.99 -9.89 7.13
CA ALA A 110 6.89 -8.60 6.45
C ALA A 110 6.36 -7.47 7.35
N LEU A 111 5.86 -7.78 8.54
CA LEU A 111 5.21 -6.82 9.44
C LEU A 111 6.04 -5.55 9.70
N PRO A 112 7.36 -5.60 9.96
CA PRO A 112 8.16 -4.39 10.14
C PRO A 112 8.13 -3.46 8.92
N SER A 113 8.16 -4.02 7.71
CA SER A 113 8.06 -3.25 6.46
C SER A 113 6.66 -2.67 6.27
N ILE A 114 5.61 -3.44 6.59
CA ILE A 114 4.23 -2.95 6.53
C ILE A 114 4.03 -1.77 7.48
N VAL A 115 4.53 -1.87 8.71
CA VAL A 115 4.46 -0.80 9.71
C VAL A 115 5.26 0.43 9.27
N ALA A 116 6.42 0.25 8.66
CA ALA A 116 7.16 1.36 8.04
C ALA A 116 6.33 2.02 6.92
N GLY A 117 5.60 1.24 6.13
CA GLY A 117 4.67 1.72 5.11
C GLY A 117 3.54 2.57 5.68
N ILE A 118 2.88 2.08 6.74
CA ILE A 118 1.83 2.81 7.44
C ILE A 118 2.38 4.12 8.02
N ASN A 119 3.57 4.10 8.62
CA ASN A 119 4.21 5.29 9.16
C ASN A 119 4.49 6.32 8.05
N GLN A 120 4.99 5.89 6.89
CA GLN A 120 5.24 6.80 5.77
C GLN A 120 3.93 7.40 5.21
N THR A 121 2.88 6.58 5.11
CA THR A 121 1.52 7.04 4.75
C THR A 121 1.00 8.08 5.74
N LEU A 122 1.22 7.88 7.05
CA LEU A 122 0.85 8.84 8.08
C LEU A 122 1.62 10.15 7.95
N MET A 123 2.94 10.09 7.77
CA MET A 123 3.78 11.28 7.60
C MET A 123 3.40 12.08 6.35
N MET A 124 3.17 11.41 5.22
CA MET A 124 2.69 12.07 4.00
C MET A 124 1.30 12.66 4.19
N SER A 125 0.41 11.98 4.91
CA SER A 125 -0.93 12.50 5.20
C SER A 125 -0.94 13.72 6.10
N LEU A 126 0.04 13.84 7.01
CA LEU A 126 0.22 15.02 7.87
C LEU A 126 0.86 16.20 7.13
N SER A 127 1.59 15.94 6.05
CA SER A 127 2.26 16.98 5.25
C SER A 127 1.36 17.66 4.21
N MET A 128 0.13 17.15 4.03
CA MET A 128 -0.90 17.68 3.12
C MET A 128 -1.90 18.55 3.87
#